data_AF-A0AAV7K575-F1
#
_entry.id   AF-A0AAV7K575-F1
#
_cell.length_a   1.000
_cell.length_b   1.000
_cell.length_c   1.000
_cell.angle_alpha   90.00
_cell.angle_beta   90.00
_cell.angle_gamma   90.00
#
_symmetry.space_group_name_H-M   'P 1'
#
loop_
_entity.id
_entity.type
_entity.pdbx_description
1 polymer ?
#
loop_
_entity_poly.entity_id
_entity_poly.type
_entity_poly.pdbx_seq_one_letter_code
_entity_poly.pdbx_strand_id
1 'polypeptide(L)'
;MEPSKAFIKQDTPLLDVYNELPHSYTELRYVYRILYTLPVTTAHAERSFSKLSLIKTKLRSTMCEDRLESLMFCSIEKEILLSLDNEDLISKFVSMADRRLQLS
;
A
#
# COMPACT_ATOMS: atom_id res chain seq x y z
N MET A 1 -22.56 5.20 6.68
CA MET A 1 -21.56 6.27 6.52
C MET A 1 -20.22 5.58 6.55
N GLU A 2 -19.75 5.14 5.38
CA GLU A 2 -18.56 4.29 5.21
C GLU A 2 -17.62 4.98 4.22
N PRO A 3 -16.52 5.59 4.68
CA PRO A 3 -15.53 6.19 3.81
C PRO A 3 -14.45 5.15 3.46
N SER A 4 -14.78 4.16 2.61
CA SER A 4 -13.78 3.17 2.16
C SER A 4 -13.85 2.82 0.67
N LYS A 5 -14.44 3.70 -0.13
CA LYS A 5 -14.51 3.54 -1.61
C LYS A 5 -13.89 4.71 -2.38
N ALA A 6 -13.03 5.51 -1.75
CA ALA A 6 -12.50 6.71 -2.40
C ALA A 6 -11.26 6.49 -3.27
N PHE A 7 -10.62 5.31 -3.23
CA PHE A 7 -9.36 5.08 -3.98
C PHE A 7 -9.47 4.17 -5.21
N ILE A 8 -10.61 3.49 -5.40
CA ILE A 8 -10.90 2.74 -6.63
C ILE A 8 -12.01 3.49 -7.38
N LYS A 9 -11.69 4.68 -7.86
CA LYS A 9 -12.55 5.37 -8.81
C LYS A 9 -11.69 5.94 -9.92
N GLN A 10 -11.17 5.05 -10.77
CA GLN A 10 -10.66 5.48 -12.06
C GLN A 10 -11.02 4.57 -13.23
N ASP A 11 -11.26 3.26 -13.06
CA ASP A 11 -11.54 2.37 -14.22
C ASP A 11 -12.73 1.43 -14.03
N THR A 12 -13.90 1.97 -13.66
CA THR A 12 -15.15 1.20 -13.75
C THR A 12 -15.48 0.67 -15.16
N PRO A 13 -15.19 1.34 -16.30
CA PRO A 13 -15.58 0.79 -17.61
C PRO A 13 -14.72 -0.39 -18.08
N LEU A 14 -13.49 -0.57 -17.57
CA LEU A 14 -12.56 -1.59 -18.08
C LEU A 14 -12.74 -2.95 -17.38
N LEU A 15 -13.14 -2.93 -16.10
CA LEU A 15 -13.47 -4.14 -15.35
C LEU A 15 -14.71 -4.84 -15.94
N ASP A 16 -15.68 -4.06 -16.38
CA ASP A 16 -16.90 -4.57 -17.02
C ASP A 16 -16.57 -5.25 -18.36
N VAL A 17 -15.70 -4.64 -19.18
CA VAL A 17 -15.19 -5.23 -20.43
C VAL A 17 -14.39 -6.54 -20.17
N TYR A 18 -13.62 -6.60 -19.08
CA TYR A 18 -12.89 -7.82 -18.69
C TYR A 18 -13.84 -8.96 -18.25
N ASN A 19 -14.97 -8.62 -17.65
CA ASN A 19 -15.99 -9.58 -17.24
C ASN A 19 -16.88 -10.05 -18.41
N GLU A 20 -17.08 -9.21 -19.42
CA GLU A 20 -17.80 -9.56 -20.65
C GLU A 20 -16.94 -10.33 -21.68
N LEU A 21 -15.62 -10.42 -21.48
CA LEU A 21 -14.74 -11.19 -22.37
C LEU A 21 -15.07 -12.70 -22.29
N PRO A 22 -15.34 -13.37 -23.42
CA PRO A 22 -15.58 -14.81 -23.41
C PRO A 22 -14.42 -15.58 -22.80
N HIS A 23 -14.70 -16.56 -21.94
CA HIS A 23 -13.69 -17.41 -21.31
C HIS A 23 -12.78 -18.16 -22.30
N SER A 24 -13.16 -18.19 -23.59
CA SER A 24 -12.39 -18.77 -24.69
C SER A 24 -11.10 -17.99 -25.03
N TYR A 25 -10.94 -16.75 -24.57
CA TYR A 25 -9.76 -15.91 -24.86
C TYR A 25 -8.84 -15.75 -23.63
N THR A 26 -8.19 -16.86 -23.24
CA THR A 26 -7.31 -16.90 -22.05
C THR A 26 -6.08 -16.00 -22.18
N GLU A 27 -5.46 -15.94 -23.37
CA GLU A 27 -4.25 -15.14 -23.62
C GLU A 27 -4.50 -13.63 -23.48
N LEU A 28 -5.60 -13.14 -24.05
CA LEU A 28 -6.00 -11.74 -23.90
C LEU A 28 -6.27 -11.40 -22.43
N ARG A 29 -6.92 -12.31 -21.69
CA ARG A 29 -7.19 -12.14 -20.27
C ARG A 29 -5.91 -12.01 -19.43
N TYR A 30 -4.88 -12.79 -19.77
CA TYR A 30 -3.56 -12.68 -19.13
C TYR A 30 -2.90 -11.34 -19.40
N VAL A 31 -2.89 -10.88 -20.65
CA VAL A 31 -2.31 -9.58 -21.02
C VAL A 31 -3.06 -8.43 -20.33
N TYR A 32 -4.39 -8.47 -20.30
CA TYR A 32 -5.21 -7.48 -19.57
C TYR A 32 -4.93 -7.48 -18.07
N ARG A 33 -4.74 -8.66 -17.47
CA ARG A 33 -4.38 -8.77 -16.05
C ARG A 33 -3.02 -8.15 -15.77
N ILE A 34 -2.02 -8.40 -16.62
CA ILE A 34 -0.69 -7.79 -16.50
C ILE A 34 -0.80 -6.27 -16.65
N LEU A 35 -1.53 -5.79 -17.66
CA LEU A 35 -1.77 -4.37 -17.89
C LEU A 35 -2.44 -3.69 -16.69
N TYR A 36 -3.37 -4.37 -16.02
CA TYR A 36 -4.04 -3.87 -14.82
C TYR A 36 -3.11 -3.83 -13.59
N THR A 37 -2.17 -4.78 -13.48
CA THR A 37 -1.16 -4.78 -12.40
C THR A 37 -0.03 -3.80 -12.63
N LEU A 38 0.24 -3.41 -13.88
CA LEU A 38 1.13 -2.30 -14.15
C LEU A 38 0.50 -1.04 -13.55
N PRO A 39 1.25 -0.23 -12.79
CA PRO A 39 0.72 1.00 -12.25
C PRO A 39 0.35 1.92 -13.42
N VAL A 40 -0.92 1.91 -13.82
CA VAL A 40 -1.47 2.78 -14.88
C VAL A 40 -1.30 4.25 -14.50
N THR A 41 -1.13 4.55 -13.20
CA THR A 41 -0.91 5.90 -12.68
C THR A 41 0.55 6.07 -12.22
N THR A 42 1.37 6.72 -13.05
CA THR A 42 2.71 7.19 -12.63
C THR A 42 2.63 8.06 -11.37
N ALA A 43 1.50 8.76 -11.20
CA ALA A 43 1.20 9.60 -10.05
C ALA A 43 1.28 8.89 -8.67
N HIS A 44 1.01 7.58 -8.58
CA HIS A 44 1.16 6.86 -7.31
C HIS A 44 2.65 6.62 -7.00
N ALA A 45 3.41 6.10 -7.97
CA ALA A 45 4.84 5.90 -7.83
C ALA A 45 5.59 7.23 -7.59
N GLU A 46 5.25 8.28 -8.33
CA GLU A 46 5.77 9.64 -8.15
C GLU A 46 5.47 10.20 -6.75
N ARG A 47 4.26 10.00 -6.23
CA ARG A 47 3.92 10.37 -4.85
C ARG A 47 4.77 9.61 -3.84
N SER A 48 4.95 8.30 -4.01
CA SER A 48 5.77 7.47 -3.13
C SER A 48 7.25 7.88 -3.15
N PHE A 49 7.82 8.14 -4.33
CA PHE A 49 9.20 8.65 -4.46
C PHE A 49 9.36 10.08 -3.92
N SER A 50 8.35 10.93 -4.06
CA SER A 50 8.34 12.27 -3.46
C SER A 50 8.39 12.20 -1.94
N LYS A 51 7.61 11.29 -1.32
CA LYS A 51 7.68 11.02 0.12
C LYS A 51 9.05 10.46 0.53
N LEU A 52 9.63 9.57 -0.26
CA LEU A 52 10.99 9.04 -0.04
C LEU A 52 12.02 10.16 0.01
N SER A 53 12.00 11.02 -1.00
CA SER A 53 12.91 12.16 -1.08
C SER A 53 12.80 13.05 0.16
N LEU A 54 11.59 13.31 0.65
CA LEU A 54 11.36 14.08 1.86
C LEU A 54 11.92 13.38 3.11
N ILE A 55 11.66 12.07 3.27
CA ILE A 55 12.14 11.27 4.41
C ILE A 55 13.66 11.21 4.42
N LYS A 56 14.27 10.88 3.29
CA LYS A 56 15.72 10.79 3.11
C LYS A 56 16.40 12.14 3.35
N THR A 57 15.79 13.25 2.91
CA THR A 57 16.32 14.60 3.15
C THR A 57 16.27 14.95 4.63
N LYS A 58 15.18 14.62 5.34
CA LYS A 58 15.05 14.87 6.78
C LYS A 58 16.02 14.02 7.63
N LEU A 59 16.34 12.80 7.21
CA LEU A 59 17.10 11.82 8.01
C LEU A 59 18.50 11.50 7.44
N ARG A 60 19.04 12.36 6.55
CA ARG A 60 20.20 12.13 5.68
C ARG A 60 21.48 11.62 6.38
N SER A 61 21.64 11.87 7.68
CA SER A 61 22.86 11.55 8.43
C SER A 61 22.71 10.42 9.46
N THR A 62 21.53 9.82 9.64
CA THR A 62 21.25 8.95 10.81
C THR A 62 20.50 7.65 10.50
N MET A 63 20.30 7.28 9.23
CA MET A 63 19.44 6.14 8.87
C MET A 63 20.17 5.04 8.07
N CYS A 64 20.09 3.80 8.55
CA CYS A 64 20.43 2.59 7.79
C CYS A 64 19.29 2.21 6.84
N GLU A 65 19.61 1.46 5.78
CA GLU A 65 18.68 1.10 4.71
C GLU A 65 17.43 0.37 5.23
N ASP A 66 17.58 -0.64 6.09
CA ASP A 66 16.45 -1.41 6.65
C ASP A 66 15.45 -0.52 7.41
N ARG A 67 15.98 0.49 8.12
CA ARG A 67 15.18 1.46 8.86
C ARG A 67 14.46 2.40 7.90
N LEU A 68 15.14 2.82 6.83
CA LEU A 68 14.57 3.69 5.79
C LEU A 68 13.43 2.98 5.06
N GLU A 69 13.62 1.72 4.68
CA GLU A 69 12.61 0.89 4.04
C GLU A 69 11.36 0.74 4.92
N SER A 70 11.55 0.41 6.20
CA SER A 70 10.44 0.31 7.15
C SER A 70 9.64 1.61 7.27
N LEU A 71 10.32 2.77 7.32
CA LEU A 71 9.66 4.07 7.40
C LEU A 71 8.96 4.46 6.09
N MET A 72 9.52 4.04 4.96
CA MET A 72 8.90 4.19 3.65
C MET A 72 7.58 3.45 3.57
N PHE A 73 7.54 2.18 3.98
CA PHE A 73 6.30 1.42 4.05
C PHE A 73 5.26 2.09 4.94
N CYS A 74 5.64 2.51 6.15
CA CYS A 74 4.71 3.22 7.04
C CYS A 74 4.20 4.55 6.48
N SER A 75 4.98 5.22 5.62
CA SER A 75 4.62 6.51 5.05
C SER A 75 3.73 6.39 3.82
N ILE A 76 3.92 5.34 3.01
CA ILE A 76 3.09 5.00 1.86
C ILE A 76 1.74 4.43 2.34
N GLU A 77 1.79 3.47 3.25
CA GLU A 77 0.62 2.78 3.79
C GLU A 77 0.00 3.49 5.00
N LYS A 78 0.30 4.79 5.17
CA LYS A 78 -0.15 5.57 6.32
C LYS A 78 -1.67 5.56 6.47
N GLU A 79 -2.42 5.59 5.38
CA GLU A 79 -3.88 5.55 5.42
C GLU A 79 -4.40 4.21 5.95
N ILE A 80 -3.77 3.10 5.57
CA ILE A 80 -4.09 1.77 6.09
C ILE A 80 -3.73 1.68 7.57
N LEU A 81 -2.57 2.18 7.97
CA LEU A 81 -2.14 2.26 9.36
C LEU A 81 -3.10 3.07 10.23
N LEU A 82 -3.67 4.16 9.71
CA LEU A 82 -4.66 4.98 10.43
C LEU A 82 -6.04 4.32 10.53
N SER A 83 -6.34 3.37 9.65
CA SER A 83 -7.60 2.61 9.68
C SER A 83 -7.56 1.40 10.63
N LEU A 84 -6.37 1.05 11.12
CA LEU A 84 -6.17 -0.11 12.00
C LEU A 84 -6.44 0.28 13.45
N ASP A 85 -7.09 -0.62 14.20
CA ASP A 85 -7.34 -0.38 15.61
C ASP A 85 -6.03 -0.45 16.41
N ASN A 86 -5.82 0.54 17.27
CA ASN A 86 -4.57 0.68 18.01
C ASN A 86 -4.44 -0.41 19.07
N GLU A 87 -5.54 -0.85 19.68
CA GLU A 87 -5.54 -1.90 20.71
C GLU A 87 -5.13 -3.25 20.12
N ASP A 88 -5.63 -3.58 18.93
CA ASP A 88 -5.22 -4.78 18.17
C ASP A 88 -3.74 -4.71 17.75
N LEU A 89 -3.27 -3.52 17.36
CA LEU A 89 -1.88 -3.31 16.98
C LEU A 89 -0.93 -3.47 18.17
N ILE A 90 -1.30 -2.91 19.33
CA ILE A 90 -0.55 -3.00 20.59
C ILE A 90 -0.52 -4.45 21.07
N SER A 91 -1.66 -5.14 21.12
CA SER A 91 -1.72 -6.55 21.55
C SER A 91 -0.88 -7.46 20.63
N LYS A 92 -0.87 -7.19 19.33
CA LYS A 92 -0.02 -7.91 18.36
C LYS A 92 1.45 -7.58 18.53
N PHE A 93 1.80 -6.32 18.79
CA PHE A 93 3.18 -5.94 19.09
C PHE A 93 3.70 -6.60 20.38
N VAL A 94 2.87 -6.63 21.42
CA VAL A 94 3.18 -7.31 22.70
C VAL A 94 3.35 -8.81 22.50
N SER A 95 2.52 -9.46 21.68
CA SER A 95 2.68 -10.90 21.40
C SER A 95 3.90 -11.23 20.53
N MET A 96 4.34 -10.30 19.67
CA MET A 96 5.60 -10.44 18.91
C MET A 96 6.84 -10.12 19.75
N ALA A 97 6.70 -9.25 20.75
CA ALA A 97 7.76 -8.88 21.66
C ALA A 97 7.75 -9.81 22.88
N ASP A 98 8.41 -10.97 22.78
CA ASP A 98 8.77 -11.82 23.93
C ASP A 98 9.75 -11.12 24.92
N ARG A 99 9.96 -9.81 24.75
CA ARG A 99 10.82 -8.93 25.55
C ARG A 99 9.97 -7.84 26.21
N ARG A 100 9.28 -8.23 27.27
CA ARG A 100 8.78 -7.44 28.42
C ARG A 100 8.73 -5.92 28.22
N LEU A 101 7.61 -5.43 27.68
CA LEU A 101 7.09 -4.09 27.98
C LEU A 101 5.64 -4.28 28.42
N GLN A 102 5.46 -4.60 29.71
CA GLN A 102 4.15 -4.52 30.35
C GLN A 102 3.84 -3.03 30.55
N LEU A 103 2.94 -2.50 29.73
CA LEU A 103 2.34 -1.19 29.96
C LEU A 103 1.20 -1.40 30.97
N SER A 104 1.49 -1.08 32.23
CA SER A 104 0.52 -0.95 33.32
C SER A 104 -0.16 0.41 33.28
#